data_AF-A0A9W6NMX5-F1
#
_entry.id   AF-A0A9W6NMX5-F1
#
_cell.length_a   1.000
_cell.length_b   1.000
_cell.length_c   1.000
_cell.angle_alpha   90.00
_cell.angle_beta   90.00
_cell.angle_gamma   90.00
#
_symmetry.space_group_name_H-M   'P 1'
#
loop_
_entity.id
_entity.type
_entity.pdbx_description
1 polymer ?
#
loop_
_entity_poly.entity_id
_entity_poly.type
_entity_poly.pdbx_seq_one_letter_code
_entity_poly.pdbx_strand_id
1 'polypeptide(L)'
;MSDIERYLDELFDRLAGHGSAGRRMLEEAEQHLRTAAAERVAAGVPVAEAEREAVARFGAAELVAGLVERVGPGARPVNAAATAGLALLMLAGVYLGAALALLQWGSSEAIMRQTAVVGVVLLGAGGAALVAVRARPPYAWLAAAGVALAGVVVLVDVPLAVGLALGEAGLHRQAAGLLTLVAAVNLLVVGVVRGVRRRRRAEAVAVSAAG
;
A
#
# COMPACT_ATOMS: atom_id res chain seq x y z
N MET A 1 34.47 -17.07 19.88
CA MET A 1 33.56 -16.14 19.21
C MET A 1 34.08 -15.95 17.81
N SER A 2 33.29 -16.35 16.83
CA SER A 2 33.65 -16.33 15.41
C SER A 2 33.59 -14.89 14.86
N ASP A 3 34.20 -14.65 13.69
CA ASP A 3 34.14 -13.33 13.06
C ASP A 3 32.70 -12.98 12.61
N ILE A 4 31.93 -14.00 12.22
CA ILE A 4 30.51 -13.89 11.85
C ILE A 4 29.65 -13.55 13.08
N GLU A 5 29.84 -14.23 14.21
CA GLU A 5 29.07 -13.98 15.45
C GLU A 5 29.24 -12.53 15.91
N ARG A 6 30.49 -12.05 15.95
CA ARG A 6 30.78 -10.66 16.31
C ARG A 6 30.11 -9.65 15.37
N TYR A 7 30.09 -9.94 14.07
CA TYR A 7 29.42 -9.10 13.09
C TYR A 7 27.90 -9.10 13.27
N LEU A 8 27.30 -10.25 13.53
CA LEU A 8 25.85 -10.39 13.77
C LEU A 8 25.41 -9.69 15.05
N ASP A 9 26.21 -9.74 16.12
CA ASP A 9 25.95 -8.99 17.35
C ASP A 9 25.95 -7.47 17.07
N GLU A 10 26.96 -6.96 16.35
CA GLU A 10 27.00 -5.54 15.97
C GLU A 10 25.80 -5.15 15.10
N LEU A 11 25.43 -6.00 14.14
CA LEU A 11 24.28 -5.76 13.27
C LEU A 11 22.96 -5.83 14.05
N PHE A 12 22.84 -6.72 15.03
CA PHE A 12 21.66 -6.84 15.90
C PHE A 12 21.45 -5.56 16.71
N ASP A 13 22.49 -5.04 17.36
CA ASP A 13 22.44 -3.80 18.13
C ASP A 13 21.99 -2.62 17.25
N ARG A 14 22.50 -2.53 16.01
CA ARG A 14 22.10 -1.49 15.05
C ARG A 14 20.69 -1.67 14.52
N LEU A 15 20.20 -2.90 14.40
CA LEU A 15 18.83 -3.21 13.97
C LEU A 15 17.82 -3.19 15.13
N ALA A 16 18.25 -2.93 16.37
CA ALA A 16 17.36 -2.75 17.50
C ALA A 16 16.29 -1.70 17.18
N GLY A 17 15.03 -2.01 17.48
CA GLY A 17 13.89 -1.14 17.16
C GLY A 17 13.25 -1.34 15.77
N HIS A 18 13.85 -2.11 14.86
CA HIS A 18 13.29 -2.38 13.52
C HIS A 18 12.26 -3.52 13.48
N GLY A 19 11.96 -4.13 14.62
CA GLY A 19 10.90 -5.15 14.76
C GLY A 19 11.14 -6.40 13.90
N SER A 20 10.09 -6.88 13.23
CA SER A 20 10.17 -8.09 12.40
C SER A 20 11.03 -7.93 11.14
N ALA A 21 11.18 -6.70 10.64
CA ALA A 21 12.07 -6.43 9.51
C ALA A 21 13.54 -6.59 9.91
N GLY A 22 13.91 -6.09 11.10
CA GLY A 22 15.26 -6.26 11.65
C GLY A 22 15.61 -7.74 11.88
N ARG A 23 14.70 -8.52 12.49
CA ARG A 23 14.92 -9.96 12.70
C ARG A 23 15.12 -10.74 11.40
N ARG A 24 14.27 -10.48 10.39
CA ARG A 24 14.42 -11.12 9.08
C ARG A 24 15.75 -10.75 8.42
N MET A 25 16.16 -9.49 8.49
CA MET A 25 17.44 -9.06 7.94
C MET A 25 18.61 -9.76 8.63
N LEU A 26 18.52 -9.97 9.95
CA LEU A 26 19.56 -10.67 10.71
C LEU A 26 19.66 -12.15 10.28
N GLU A 27 18.53 -12.85 10.15
CA GLU A 27 18.46 -14.23 9.67
C GLU A 27 19.03 -14.35 8.24
N GLU A 28 18.65 -13.44 7.34
CA GLU A 28 19.17 -13.39 5.97
C GLU A 28 20.68 -13.10 5.96
N ALA A 29 21.16 -12.15 6.76
CA ALA A 29 22.59 -11.83 6.86
C ALA A 29 23.40 -13.02 7.39
N GLU A 30 22.90 -13.69 8.44
CA GLU A 30 23.53 -14.88 9.00
C GLU A 30 23.64 -15.99 7.95
N GLN A 31 22.54 -16.29 7.25
CA GLN A 31 22.53 -17.31 6.21
C GLN A 31 23.55 -16.99 5.11
N HIS A 32 23.57 -15.76 4.62
CA HIS A 32 24.50 -15.33 3.57
C HIS A 32 25.96 -15.40 4.01
N LEU A 33 26.29 -14.97 5.23
CA LEU A 33 27.64 -15.03 5.79
C LEU A 33 28.12 -16.47 5.94
N ARG A 34 27.27 -17.36 6.48
CA ARG A 34 27.60 -18.77 6.64
C ARG A 34 27.79 -19.47 5.29
N THR A 35 26.92 -19.20 4.31
CA THR A 35 27.08 -19.75 2.95
C THR A 35 28.38 -19.26 2.30
N ALA A 36 28.70 -17.96 2.38
CA ALA A 36 29.92 -17.42 1.81
C ALA A 36 31.20 -17.97 2.48
N ALA A 37 31.20 -18.14 3.80
CA ALA A 37 32.31 -18.77 4.52
C ALA A 37 32.46 -20.25 4.13
N ALA A 38 31.36 -20.99 4.02
CA ALA A 38 31.39 -22.40 3.59
C ALA A 38 31.96 -22.57 2.17
N GLU A 39 31.62 -21.67 1.24
CA GLU A 39 32.20 -21.65 -0.11
C GLU A 39 33.72 -21.45 -0.09
N ARG A 40 34.23 -20.57 0.78
CA ARG A 40 35.68 -20.36 0.94
C ARG A 40 36.39 -21.54 1.59
N VAL A 41 35.77 -22.17 2.58
CA VAL A 41 36.30 -23.40 3.19
C VAL A 41 36.36 -24.54 2.18
N ALA A 42 35.33 -24.69 1.33
CA ALA A 42 35.33 -25.67 0.25
C ALA A 42 36.45 -25.43 -0.79
N ALA A 43 36.89 -24.18 -0.94
CA ALA A 43 38.05 -23.80 -1.75
C ALA A 43 39.41 -24.01 -1.04
N GLY A 44 39.43 -24.59 0.17
CA GLY A 44 40.63 -24.89 0.93
C GLY A 44 41.15 -23.75 1.83
N VAL A 45 40.38 -22.66 1.97
CA VAL A 45 40.73 -21.55 2.88
C VAL A 45 40.50 -21.97 4.33
N PRO A 46 41.41 -21.68 5.28
CA PRO A 46 41.18 -21.93 6.70
C PRO A 46 39.91 -21.24 7.22
N VAL A 47 39.15 -21.92 8.10
CA VAL A 47 37.84 -21.45 8.58
C VAL A 47 37.87 -20.00 9.08
N ALA A 48 38.83 -19.65 9.94
CA ALA A 48 38.94 -18.31 10.49
C ALA A 48 39.24 -17.23 9.44
N GLU A 49 39.92 -17.58 8.35
CA GLU A 49 40.17 -16.65 7.24
C GLU A 49 38.96 -16.54 6.32
N ALA A 50 38.29 -17.66 6.04
CA ALA A 50 37.04 -17.71 5.29
C ALA A 50 35.93 -16.84 5.91
N GLU A 51 35.79 -16.87 7.24
CA GLU A 51 34.83 -16.02 7.96
C GLU A 51 35.18 -14.53 7.84
N ARG A 52 36.46 -14.15 8.02
CA ARG A 52 36.90 -12.75 7.83
C ARG A 52 36.64 -12.25 6.43
N GLU A 53 36.95 -13.06 5.42
CA GLU A 53 36.70 -12.71 4.02
C GLU A 53 35.21 -12.60 3.71
N ALA A 54 34.37 -13.47 4.28
CA ALA A 54 32.92 -13.40 4.15
C ALA A 54 32.37 -12.09 4.72
N VAL A 55 32.77 -11.71 5.94
CA VAL A 55 32.38 -10.44 6.58
C VAL A 55 32.88 -9.24 5.77
N ALA A 56 34.15 -9.24 5.35
CA ALA A 56 34.73 -8.16 4.54
C ALA A 56 33.98 -7.96 3.21
N ARG A 57 33.52 -9.06 2.58
CA ARG A 57 32.75 -9.00 1.34
C ARG A 57 31.30 -8.55 1.56
N PHE A 58 30.69 -8.91 2.69
CA PHE A 58 29.33 -8.52 3.02
C PHE A 58 29.21 -7.01 3.30
N GLY A 59 30.29 -6.40 3.82
CA GLY A 59 30.39 -4.96 4.05
C GLY A 59 30.21 -4.57 5.51
N ALA A 60 30.29 -3.27 5.80
CA ALA A 60 30.16 -2.76 7.16
C ALA A 60 28.71 -2.85 7.66
N ALA A 61 28.53 -3.30 8.92
CA ALA A 61 27.21 -3.44 9.56
C ALA A 61 26.41 -2.13 9.54
N GLU A 62 27.09 -0.99 9.62
CA GLU A 62 26.48 0.35 9.50
C GLU A 62 25.76 0.58 8.18
N LEU A 63 26.41 0.22 7.07
CA LEU A 63 25.84 0.43 5.74
C LEU A 63 24.63 -0.47 5.54
N VAL A 64 24.71 -1.71 6.02
CA VAL A 64 23.62 -2.68 5.94
C VAL A 64 22.42 -2.23 6.78
N ALA A 65 22.65 -1.79 8.03
CA ALA A 65 21.58 -1.26 8.88
C ALA A 65 20.95 0.01 8.27
N GLY A 66 21.75 0.91 7.71
CA GLY A 66 21.27 2.12 7.05
C GLY A 66 20.42 1.85 5.79
N LEU A 67 20.60 0.70 5.13
CA LEU A 67 19.72 0.27 4.04
C LEU A 67 18.35 -0.16 4.58
N VAL A 68 18.31 -0.89 5.71
CA VAL A 68 17.05 -1.30 6.34
C VAL A 68 16.26 -0.08 6.84
N GLU A 69 16.93 0.93 7.36
CA GLU A 69 16.28 2.17 7.81
C GLU A 69 15.59 2.90 6.64
N ARG A 70 16.23 2.94 5.46
CA ARG A 70 15.66 3.54 4.23
C ARG A 70 14.50 2.74 3.65
N VAL A 71 14.53 1.42 3.80
CA VAL A 71 13.52 0.49 3.25
C VAL A 71 12.45 0.11 4.29
N GLY A 72 12.63 0.56 5.53
CA GLY A 72 11.90 0.09 6.70
C GLY A 72 10.41 0.41 6.70
N PRO A 73 9.63 -0.22 7.60
CA PRO A 73 8.16 -0.21 7.60
C PRO A 73 7.49 1.17 7.70
N GLY A 74 8.24 2.23 8.05
CA GLY A 74 7.78 3.61 7.98
C GLY A 74 7.44 4.09 6.55
N ALA A 75 7.96 3.42 5.52
CA ALA A 75 7.65 3.70 4.12
C ALA A 75 6.37 3.03 3.60
N ARG A 76 5.71 2.15 4.37
CA ARG A 76 4.59 1.32 3.88
C ARG A 76 3.16 1.89 3.92
N PRO A 77 2.79 2.99 4.60
CA PRO A 77 1.48 3.63 4.34
C PRO A 77 1.47 4.46 3.05
N VAL A 78 2.66 4.85 2.57
CA VAL A 78 2.86 5.73 1.41
C VAL A 78 2.32 5.08 0.12
N ASN A 79 2.53 3.76 -0.05
CA ASN A 79 1.99 3.06 -1.23
C ASN A 79 0.48 2.91 -1.20
N ALA A 80 -0.16 2.65 -0.06
CA ALA A 80 -1.62 2.48 -0.01
C ALA A 80 -2.35 3.77 -0.37
N ALA A 81 -1.91 4.90 0.20
CA ALA A 81 -2.47 6.20 -0.11
C ALA A 81 -2.11 6.68 -1.53
N ALA A 82 -0.92 6.34 -2.05
CA ALA A 82 -0.56 6.61 -3.44
C ALA A 82 -1.45 5.82 -4.42
N THR A 83 -1.67 4.53 -4.13
CA THR A 83 -2.51 3.65 -4.95
C THR A 83 -3.97 4.13 -4.91
N ALA A 84 -4.47 4.53 -3.73
CA ALA A 84 -5.81 5.09 -3.59
C ALA A 84 -5.96 6.44 -4.31
N GLY A 85 -4.97 7.33 -4.21
CA GLY A 85 -4.94 8.60 -4.93
C GLY A 85 -4.96 8.41 -6.45
N LEU A 86 -4.14 7.49 -6.97
CA LEU A 86 -4.13 7.14 -8.39
C LEU A 86 -5.47 6.56 -8.86
N ALA A 87 -6.08 5.66 -8.07
CA ALA A 87 -7.38 5.09 -8.38
C ALA A 87 -8.49 6.15 -8.43
N LEU A 88 -8.48 7.11 -7.49
CA LEU A 88 -9.43 8.24 -7.48
C LEU A 88 -9.26 9.14 -8.71
N LEU A 89 -8.02 9.42 -9.13
CA LEU A 89 -7.76 10.22 -10.35
C LEU A 89 -8.24 9.51 -11.62
N MET A 90 -8.01 8.20 -11.73
CA MET A 90 -8.51 7.43 -12.86
C MET A 90 -10.03 7.44 -12.91
N LEU A 91 -10.69 7.27 -11.75
CA LEU A 91 -12.15 7.33 -11.66
C LEU A 91 -12.69 8.73 -12.00
N ALA A 92 -12.02 9.79 -11.55
CA ALA A 92 -12.35 11.17 -11.90
C ALA A 92 -12.30 11.40 -13.42
N GLY A 93 -11.27 10.86 -14.08
CA GLY A 93 -11.14 10.92 -15.54
C GLY A 93 -12.32 10.25 -16.26
N VAL A 94 -12.78 9.10 -15.77
CA VAL A 94 -13.97 8.42 -16.34
C VAL A 94 -15.23 9.27 -16.21
N TYR A 95 -15.47 9.88 -15.04
CA TYR A 95 -16.63 10.75 -14.82
C TYR A 95 -16.59 12.02 -15.69
N LEU A 96 -15.43 12.67 -15.80
CA LEU A 96 -15.27 13.85 -16.66
C LEU A 96 -15.44 13.48 -18.15
N GLY A 97 -14.91 12.33 -18.57
CA GLY A 97 -15.11 11.81 -19.93
C GLY A 97 -16.58 11.52 -20.23
N ALA A 98 -17.30 10.92 -19.29
CA ALA A 98 -18.73 10.68 -19.41
C ALA A 98 -19.53 12.00 -19.51
N ALA A 99 -19.20 13.02 -18.71
CA ALA A 99 -19.84 14.33 -18.80
C ALA A 99 -19.64 14.99 -20.17
N LEU A 100 -18.44 14.88 -20.74
CA LEU A 100 -18.14 15.37 -22.10
C LEU A 100 -18.90 14.61 -23.19
N ALA A 101 -19.02 13.28 -23.05
CA ALA A 101 -19.82 12.47 -23.98
C ALA A 101 -21.31 12.84 -23.92
N LEU A 102 -21.85 13.08 -22.72
CA LEU A 102 -23.23 13.52 -22.52
C LEU A 102 -23.49 14.90 -23.14
N LEU A 103 -22.50 15.80 -23.10
CA LEU A 103 -22.57 17.11 -23.77
C LEU A 103 -22.75 16.93 -25.29
N GLN A 104 -22.02 15.99 -25.91
CA GLN A 104 -22.13 15.75 -27.37
C GLN A 104 -23.47 15.16 -27.78
N TRP A 105 -24.11 14.37 -26.92
CA TRP A 105 -25.39 13.72 -27.22
C TRP A 105 -26.64 14.55 -26.87
N GLY A 106 -26.48 15.83 -26.46
CA GLY A 106 -27.63 16.70 -26.17
C GLY A 106 -28.43 16.25 -24.94
N SER A 107 -27.75 15.65 -23.96
CA SER A 107 -28.35 15.15 -22.73
C SER A 107 -28.86 16.29 -21.84
N SER A 108 -29.70 15.97 -20.85
CA SER A 108 -30.16 16.94 -19.84
C SER A 108 -28.99 17.63 -19.13
N GLU A 109 -29.03 18.97 -19.09
CA GLU A 109 -28.00 19.82 -18.46
C GLU A 109 -27.78 19.45 -16.99
N ALA A 110 -28.84 19.02 -16.29
CA ALA A 110 -28.77 18.62 -14.89
C ALA A 110 -27.87 17.39 -14.67
N ILE A 111 -28.03 16.35 -15.51
CA ILE A 111 -27.24 15.12 -15.43
C ILE A 111 -25.78 15.41 -15.75
N MET A 112 -25.53 16.27 -16.75
CA MET A 112 -24.19 16.69 -17.13
C MET A 112 -23.49 17.45 -15.99
N ARG A 113 -24.13 18.48 -15.42
CA ARG A 113 -23.55 19.25 -14.31
C ARG A 113 -23.21 18.35 -13.12
N GLN A 114 -24.09 17.42 -12.77
CA GLN A 114 -23.86 16.51 -11.67
C GLN A 114 -22.68 15.56 -11.93
N THR A 115 -22.62 14.97 -13.12
CA THR A 115 -21.51 14.07 -13.51
C THR A 115 -20.16 14.80 -13.48
N ALA A 116 -20.14 16.06 -13.94
CA ALA A 116 -18.96 16.91 -13.90
C ALA A 116 -18.53 17.25 -12.47
N VAL A 117 -19.49 17.61 -11.59
CA VAL A 117 -19.21 17.92 -10.17
C VAL A 117 -18.59 16.73 -9.45
N VAL A 118 -19.13 15.52 -9.63
CA VAL A 118 -18.56 14.30 -9.04
C VAL A 118 -17.13 14.07 -9.53
N GLY A 119 -16.89 14.23 -10.84
CA GLY A 119 -15.55 14.13 -11.43
C GLY A 119 -14.55 15.10 -10.80
N VAL A 120 -14.94 16.37 -10.62
CA VAL A 120 -14.08 17.40 -9.99
C VAL A 120 -13.78 17.07 -8.53
N VAL A 121 -14.77 16.60 -7.75
CA VAL A 121 -14.56 16.23 -6.35
C VAL A 121 -13.58 15.06 -6.22
N LEU A 122 -13.76 14.01 -7.04
CA LEU A 122 -12.84 12.86 -7.07
C LEU A 122 -11.42 13.27 -7.46
N LEU A 123 -11.28 14.20 -8.41
CA LEU A 123 -9.99 14.72 -8.84
C LEU A 123 -9.28 15.47 -7.71
N GLY A 124 -10.01 16.32 -6.98
CA GLY A 124 -9.51 17.02 -5.80
C GLY A 124 -9.09 16.08 -4.68
N ALA A 125 -9.90 15.07 -4.37
CA ALA A 125 -9.59 14.08 -3.35
C ALA A 125 -8.38 13.20 -3.71
N GLY A 126 -8.30 12.74 -4.97
CA GLY A 126 -7.15 11.97 -5.47
C GLY A 126 -5.86 12.79 -5.47
N GLY A 127 -5.93 14.06 -5.89
CA GLY A 127 -4.80 14.99 -5.83
C GLY A 127 -4.32 15.25 -4.40
N ALA A 128 -5.24 15.53 -3.47
CA ALA A 128 -4.92 15.73 -2.06
C ALA A 128 -4.28 14.50 -1.42
N ALA A 129 -4.75 13.29 -1.76
CA ALA A 129 -4.15 12.05 -1.29
C ALA A 129 -2.70 11.89 -1.78
N LEU A 130 -2.41 12.18 -3.06
CA LEU A 130 -1.04 12.13 -3.60
C LEU A 130 -0.12 13.20 -2.99
N VAL A 131 -0.63 14.41 -2.74
CA VAL A 131 0.13 15.47 -2.05
C VAL A 131 0.44 15.06 -0.62
N ALA A 132 -0.52 14.49 0.09
CA ALA A 132 -0.35 14.02 1.46
C ALA A 132 0.62 12.84 1.59
N VAL A 133 0.65 11.95 0.60
CA VAL A 133 1.66 10.87 0.47
C VAL A 133 3.08 11.45 0.36
N ARG A 134 3.22 12.59 -0.30
CA ARG A 134 4.50 13.28 -0.48
C ARG A 134 4.86 14.19 0.70
N ALA A 135 3.87 14.57 1.52
CA ALA A 135 4.05 15.38 2.71
C ALA A 135 4.43 14.51 3.93
N ARG A 136 5.32 15.03 4.78
CA ARG A 136 5.74 14.41 6.04
C ARG A 136 4.56 14.23 7.02
N PRO A 137 4.70 13.41 8.09
CA PRO A 137 3.59 12.81 8.86
C PRO A 137 2.51 13.69 9.50
N PRO A 138 2.62 15.02 9.75
CA PRO A 138 1.48 15.74 10.33
C PRO A 138 0.25 15.86 9.41
N TYR A 139 0.31 15.44 8.14
CA TYR A 139 -0.80 15.63 7.18
C TYR A 139 -1.53 14.34 6.76
N ALA A 140 -1.19 13.18 7.32
CA ALA A 140 -1.82 11.90 6.98
C ALA A 140 -3.34 11.87 7.31
N TRP A 141 -3.77 12.63 8.31
CA TRP A 141 -5.19 12.75 8.67
C TRP A 141 -6.00 13.54 7.63
N LEU A 142 -5.38 14.48 6.89
CA LEU A 142 -6.03 15.20 5.79
C LEU A 142 -6.32 14.26 4.60
N ALA A 143 -5.43 13.30 4.33
CA ALA A 143 -5.67 12.27 3.32
C ALA A 143 -6.85 11.36 3.69
N ALA A 144 -6.90 10.92 4.96
CA ALA A 144 -8.00 10.11 5.47
C ALA A 144 -9.33 10.88 5.45
N ALA A 145 -9.31 12.16 5.83
CA ALA A 145 -10.47 13.04 5.76
C ALA A 145 -10.93 13.25 4.31
N GLY A 146 -10.00 13.45 3.36
CA GLY A 146 -10.32 13.60 1.94
C GLY A 146 -10.96 12.35 1.32
N VAL A 147 -10.46 11.15 1.65
CA VAL A 147 -11.05 9.89 1.21
C VAL A 147 -12.43 9.67 1.83
N ALA A 148 -12.61 10.00 3.11
CA ALA A 148 -13.91 9.90 3.78
C ALA A 148 -14.92 10.87 3.16
N LEU A 149 -14.52 12.11 2.86
CA LEU A 149 -15.38 13.10 2.24
C LEU A 149 -15.78 12.68 0.82
N ALA A 150 -14.84 12.18 0.02
CA ALA A 150 -15.12 11.65 -1.32
C ALA A 150 -16.09 10.46 -1.27
N GLY A 151 -15.93 9.58 -0.28
CA GLY A 151 -16.87 8.48 -0.04
C GLY A 151 -18.29 8.96 0.27
N VAL A 152 -18.43 9.98 1.12
CA VAL A 152 -19.74 10.57 1.46
C VAL A 152 -20.38 11.24 0.25
N VAL A 153 -19.62 12.01 -0.54
CA VAL A 153 -20.12 12.65 -1.76
C VAL A 153 -20.64 11.61 -2.76
N VAL A 154 -19.89 10.53 -3.00
CA VAL A 154 -20.35 9.44 -3.89
C VAL A 154 -21.57 8.72 -3.34
N LEU A 155 -21.65 8.52 -2.02
CA LEU A 155 -22.76 7.80 -1.38
C LEU A 155 -24.06 8.62 -1.33
N VAL A 156 -23.96 9.95 -1.32
CA VAL A 156 -25.11 10.85 -1.22
C VAL A 156 -25.54 11.37 -2.59
N ASP A 157 -24.61 11.77 -3.45
CA ASP A 157 -24.95 12.38 -4.73
C ASP A 157 -25.40 11.35 -5.76
N VAL A 158 -24.88 10.11 -5.76
CA VAL A 158 -25.30 9.11 -6.74
C VAL A 158 -26.78 8.71 -6.53
N PRO A 159 -27.26 8.42 -5.30
CA PRO A 159 -28.68 8.15 -5.08
C PRO A 159 -29.58 9.35 -5.35
N LEU A 160 -29.11 10.58 -5.08
CA LEU A 160 -29.86 11.80 -5.34
C LEU A 160 -29.96 12.10 -6.85
N ALA A 161 -28.87 11.90 -7.60
CA ALA A 161 -28.83 11.98 -9.07
C ALA A 161 -29.85 11.04 -9.69
N VAL A 162 -29.80 9.80 -9.23
CA VAL A 162 -30.65 8.70 -9.68
C VAL A 162 -32.10 9.00 -9.30
N GLY A 163 -32.36 9.51 -8.09
CA GLY A 163 -33.70 9.91 -7.67
C GLY A 163 -34.30 11.03 -8.53
N LEU A 164 -33.51 12.04 -8.88
CA LEU A 164 -33.97 13.20 -9.67
C LEU A 164 -34.10 12.89 -11.17
N ALA A 165 -33.25 12.03 -11.72
CA ALA A 165 -33.32 11.62 -13.12
C ALA A 165 -34.47 10.64 -13.41
N LEU A 166 -35.05 10.02 -12.39
CA LEU A 166 -35.96 8.86 -12.53
C LEU A 166 -37.40 9.13 -12.08
N GLY A 167 -37.79 10.40 -11.99
CA GLY A 167 -39.14 10.81 -11.60
C GLY A 167 -40.30 10.35 -12.50
N GLU A 168 -40.09 9.55 -13.55
CA GLU A 168 -41.19 9.19 -14.48
C GLU A 168 -41.60 7.71 -14.60
N ALA A 169 -40.85 6.69 -14.17
CA ALA A 169 -41.40 5.31 -14.18
C ALA A 169 -40.60 4.29 -13.37
N GLY A 170 -41.26 3.59 -12.43
CA GLY A 170 -40.99 2.18 -12.10
C GLY A 170 -39.60 1.73 -11.57
N LEU A 171 -38.72 2.62 -11.10
CA LEU A 171 -37.27 2.32 -10.99
C LEU A 171 -36.66 2.16 -9.57
N HIS A 172 -37.46 2.10 -8.49
CA HIS A 172 -36.93 1.87 -7.13
C HIS A 172 -36.10 0.58 -6.99
N ARG A 173 -36.41 -0.45 -7.80
CA ARG A 173 -35.64 -1.71 -7.83
C ARG A 173 -34.25 -1.55 -8.44
N GLN A 174 -34.07 -0.64 -9.40
CA GLN A 174 -32.79 -0.42 -10.07
C GLN A 174 -31.87 0.48 -9.24
N ALA A 175 -32.43 1.50 -8.57
CA ALA A 175 -31.69 2.30 -7.59
C ALA A 175 -31.22 1.44 -6.39
N ALA A 176 -32.10 0.56 -5.89
CA ALA A 176 -31.72 -0.43 -4.87
C ALA A 176 -30.65 -1.40 -5.40
N GLY A 177 -30.75 -1.85 -6.65
CA GLY A 177 -29.75 -2.70 -7.31
C GLY A 177 -28.36 -2.05 -7.40
N LEU A 178 -28.29 -0.77 -7.78
CA LEU A 178 -27.04 -0.01 -7.85
C LEU A 178 -26.42 0.24 -6.47
N LEU A 179 -27.23 0.64 -5.48
CA LEU A 179 -26.75 0.77 -4.10
C LEU A 179 -26.23 -0.56 -3.54
N THR A 180 -26.92 -1.65 -3.83
CA THR A 180 -26.49 -3.00 -3.43
C THR A 180 -25.21 -3.40 -4.13
N LEU A 181 -25.04 -3.08 -5.42
CA LEU A 181 -23.82 -3.37 -6.17
C LEU A 181 -22.63 -2.57 -5.63
N VAL A 182 -22.81 -1.27 -5.35
CA VAL A 182 -21.76 -0.41 -4.78
C VAL A 182 -21.38 -0.88 -3.37
N ALA A 183 -22.37 -1.25 -2.55
CA ALA A 183 -22.12 -1.85 -1.24
C ALA A 183 -21.38 -3.19 -1.35
N ALA A 184 -21.77 -4.05 -2.30
CA ALA A 184 -21.14 -5.34 -2.55
C ALA A 184 -19.69 -5.18 -3.02
N VAL A 185 -19.40 -4.25 -3.93
CA VAL A 185 -18.04 -3.95 -4.39
C VAL A 185 -17.18 -3.45 -3.23
N ASN A 186 -17.69 -2.53 -2.40
CA ASN A 186 -16.98 -2.06 -1.21
C ASN A 186 -16.71 -3.19 -0.21
N LEU A 187 -17.70 -4.04 0.06
CA LEU A 187 -17.53 -5.20 0.94
C LEU A 187 -16.52 -6.20 0.37
N LEU A 188 -16.50 -6.41 -0.95
CA LEU A 188 -15.55 -7.28 -1.63
C LEU A 188 -14.13 -6.73 -1.53
N VAL A 189 -13.92 -5.42 -1.76
CA VAL A 189 -12.63 -4.76 -1.58
C VAL A 189 -12.14 -4.89 -0.13
N VAL A 190 -13.00 -4.60 0.84
CA VAL A 190 -12.67 -4.76 2.28
C VAL A 190 -12.37 -6.22 2.62
N GLY A 191 -13.11 -7.17 2.05
CA GLY A 191 -12.91 -8.60 2.19
C GLY A 191 -11.56 -9.07 1.65
N VAL A 192 -11.20 -8.64 0.44
CA VAL A 192 -9.90 -8.94 -0.18
C VAL A 192 -8.76 -8.38 0.67
N VAL A 193 -8.85 -7.12 1.11
CA VAL A 193 -7.82 -6.50 1.97
C VAL A 193 -7.67 -7.26 3.30
N ARG A 194 -8.79 -7.65 3.94
CA ARG A 194 -8.76 -8.46 5.16
C ARG A 194 -8.21 -9.86 4.91
N GLY A 195 -8.53 -10.49 3.78
CA GLY A 195 -8.05 -11.81 3.38
C GLY A 195 -6.53 -11.83 3.17
N VAL A 196 -5.98 -10.84 2.46
CA VAL A 196 -4.54 -10.67 2.27
C VAL A 196 -3.83 -10.49 3.62
N ARG A 197 -4.41 -9.69 4.54
CA ARG A 197 -3.85 -9.52 5.90
C ARG A 197 -3.88 -10.82 6.69
N ARG A 198 -4.95 -11.62 6.60
CA ARG A 198 -5.07 -12.91 7.28
C ARG A 198 -4.08 -13.94 6.74
N ARG A 199 -3.93 -14.07 5.41
CA ARG A 199 -2.92 -14.96 4.81
C ARG A 199 -1.51 -14.62 5.26
N ARG A 200 -1.13 -13.33 5.21
CA ARG A 200 0.19 -12.90 5.69
C ARG A 200 0.43 -13.19 7.17
N ARG A 201 -0.61 -13.10 8.01
CA ARG A 201 -0.52 -13.49 9.43
C ARG A 201 -0.37 -15.01 9.58
N ALA A 202 -1.13 -15.79 8.81
CA ALA A 202 -1.04 -17.25 8.85
C ALA A 202 0.33 -17.76 8.37
N GLU A 203 0.85 -17.18 7.29
CA GLU A 203 2.21 -17.45 6.79
C GLU A 203 3.26 -17.09 7.83
N ALA A 204 3.14 -15.93 8.50
CA ALA A 204 4.06 -15.54 9.55
C ALA A 204 4.03 -16.49 10.77
N VAL A 205 2.85 -17.00 11.14
CA VAL A 205 2.72 -17.97 12.24
C VAL A 205 3.26 -19.35 11.83
N ALA A 206 3.01 -19.80 10.60
CA ALA A 206 3.53 -21.08 10.10
C ALA A 206 5.06 -21.09 10.02
N VAL A 207 5.67 -19.98 9.56
CA VAL A 207 7.13 -19.83 9.53
C VAL A 207 7.69 -19.83 10.95
N SER A 208 7.04 -19.17 11.91
CA SER A 208 7.48 -19.15 13.32
C SER A 208 7.29 -20.49 14.05
N ALA A 209 6.50 -21.42 13.53
CA ALA A 209 6.27 -22.74 14.14
C ALA A 209 7.17 -23.84 13.54
N ALA A 210 7.83 -23.55 12.41
CA ALA A 210 8.67 -24.51 11.68
C ALA A 210 10.17 -24.34 11.94
N GLY A 211 10.60 -23.23 12.56
CA GLY A 211 11.97 -22.99 13.03
C GLY A 211 12.04 -23.02 14.54
#